data_AF-A0A1G1ZUW2-F1
#
_entry.id   AF-A0A1G1ZUW2-F1
#
_cell.length_a   1.000
_cell.length_b   1.000
_cell.length_c   1.000
_cell.angle_alpha   90.00
_cell.angle_beta   90.00
_cell.angle_gamma   90.00
#
_symmetry.space_group_name_H-M   'P 1'
#
loop_
_entity.id
_entity.type
_entity.pdbx_description
1 polymer ?
#
loop_
_entity_poly.entity_id
_entity_poly.type
_entity_poly.pdbx_seq_one_letter_code
_entity_poly.pdbx_strand_id
1 'polypeptide(L)' 'MEFNNQAPRKMFQGNWKCSKCSNPITELPFEPDPARLDKLLCRDCHRERVQSFRGPRFGGRE' A
#
# COMPACT_ATOMS: atom_id res chain seq x y z
N MET A 1 17.93 -16.53 22.86
CA MET A 1 18.10 -16.38 21.40
C MET A 1 17.15 -15.28 20.96
N GLU A 2 17.67 -14.06 20.79
CA GLU A 2 16.91 -12.89 20.37
C GLU A 2 16.64 -12.97 18.87
N PHE A 3 15.40 -13.29 18.51
CA PHE A 3 14.96 -13.23 17.12
C PHE A 3 14.74 -11.77 16.71
N ASN A 4 15.85 -11.05 16.48
CA ASN A 4 15.85 -9.87 15.62
C ASN A 4 15.63 -10.32 14.17
N ASN A 5 14.47 -10.91 13.90
CA ASN A 5 14.02 -11.26 12.55
C ASN A 5 13.47 -10.01 11.85
N GLN A 6 14.28 -8.95 11.83
CA GLN A 6 14.11 -7.84 10.91
C GLN A 6 14.75 -8.29 9.61
N ALA A 7 14.06 -9.17 8.88
CA ALA A 7 14.36 -9.36 7.47
C ALA A 7 14.51 -7.96 6.85
N PRO A 8 15.60 -7.66 6.14
CA PRO A 8 15.82 -6.34 5.58
C PRO A 8 14.58 -6.00 4.77
N ARG A 9 13.94 -4.88 5.12
CA ARG A 9 12.72 -4.42 4.43
C ARG A 9 13.12 -4.26 2.97
N LYS A 10 12.78 -5.23 2.12
CA LYS A 10 13.10 -5.16 0.70
C LYS A 10 12.32 -3.97 0.16
N MET A 11 13.03 -2.86 0.00
CA MET A 11 12.55 -1.72 -0.76
C MET A 11 12.71 -2.13 -2.21
N PHE A 12 11.58 -2.37 -2.86
CA PHE A 12 11.56 -2.61 -4.28
C PHE A 12 11.75 -1.28 -4.95
N GLN A 13 12.71 -1.21 -5.87
CA GLN A 13 12.89 -0.08 -6.77
C GLN A 13 12.44 -0.53 -8.16
N GLY A 14 11.52 0.21 -8.78
CA GLY A 14 10.95 -0.16 -10.08
C GLY A 14 10.07 0.98 -10.61
N ASN A 15 9.63 0.93 -11.86
CA ASN A 15 8.81 1.99 -12.45
C ASN A 15 7.36 1.51 -12.61
N TRP A 16 6.55 1.68 -11.57
CA TRP A 16 5.16 1.22 -11.57
C TRP A 16 4.20 2.37 -11.79
N LYS A 17 3.12 2.13 -12.53
CA LYS A 17 2.05 3.11 -12.74
C LYS A 17 0.88 2.87 -11.80
N CYS A 18 0.48 3.92 -11.10
CA CYS A 18 -0.79 3.98 -10.37
C CYS A 18 -1.97 3.95 -11.35
N SER A 19 -2.91 3.03 -11.21
CA SER A 19 -4.09 2.96 -12.09
C SER A 19 -5.06 4.14 -11.88
N LYS A 20 -5.18 4.66 -10.65
CA LYS A 20 -6.07 5.78 -10.33
C LYS A 20 -5.49 7.15 -10.70
N CYS A 21 -4.17 7.29 -10.59
CA CYS A 21 -3.49 8.59 -10.61
C CYS A 21 -2.39 8.68 -11.68
N SER A 22 -2.07 7.58 -12.37
CA SER A 22 -1.01 7.47 -13.38
C SER A 22 0.38 7.91 -12.94
N ASN A 23 0.59 8.18 -11.64
CA ASN A 23 1.90 8.57 -11.11
C ASN A 23 2.90 7.41 -11.20
N PRO A 24 4.16 7.71 -11.59
CA PRO A 24 5.27 6.78 -11.53
C PRO A 24 5.66 6.58 -10.07
N ILE A 25 5.65 5.33 -9.61
CA ILE A 25 6.11 4.93 -8.29
C ILE A 25 7.46 4.28 -8.50
N THR A 26 8.50 4.87 -7.90
CA THR A 26 9.89 4.41 -8.04
C THR A 26 10.33 3.47 -6.92
N GLU A 27 9.68 3.54 -5.76
CA GLU A 27 10.10 2.86 -4.53
C GLU A 27 8.88 2.37 -3.73
N LEU A 28 8.79 1.06 -3.48
CA LEU A 28 7.70 0.43 -2.73
C LEU A 28 8.23 -0.55 -1.67
N PRO A 29 7.63 -0.55 -0.45
CA PRO A 29 7.99 -1.49 0.61
C PRO A 29 7.33 -2.88 0.44
N PHE A 30 6.64 -3.10 -0.67
CA PHE A 30 6.00 -4.37 -1.04
C PHE A 30 6.28 -4.65 -2.51
N GLU A 31 6.35 -5.92 -2.87
CA GLU A 31 6.56 -6.34 -4.26
C GLU A 31 5.25 -6.10 -5.04
N PRO A 32 5.21 -5.13 -5.97
CA PRO A 32 4.01 -4.87 -6.74
C PRO A 32 3.89 -5.92 -7.85
N ASP A 33 2.74 -6.56 -7.87
CA ASP A 33 2.47 -7.70 -8.74
C ASP A 33 2.18 -7.21 -10.17
N PRO A 34 2.92 -7.65 -11.21
CA PRO A 34 2.74 -7.19 -12.58
C PRO A 34 1.34 -7.55 -13.12
N ALA A 35 0.72 -8.62 -12.62
CA ALA A 35 -0.65 -9.00 -12.97
C ALA A 35 -1.71 -8.06 -12.38
N ARG A 36 -1.36 -7.25 -11.38
CA ARG A 36 -2.28 -6.34 -10.68
C ARG A 36 -1.91 -4.86 -10.83
N LEU A 37 -1.03 -4.51 -11.78
CA LEU A 37 -0.73 -3.13 -12.14
C LEU A 37 -2.00 -2.32 -12.50
N ASP A 38 -2.95 -2.96 -13.17
CA ASP A 38 -4.27 -2.38 -13.51
C ASP A 38 -5.11 -1.96 -12.28
N LYS A 39 -4.85 -2.55 -11.11
CA LYS A 39 -5.51 -2.21 -9.85
C LYS A 39 -4.53 -1.63 -8.83
N LEU A 40 -3.28 -1.36 -9.24
CA LEU A 40 -2.25 -0.84 -8.36
C LEU A 40 -2.60 0.59 -8.00
N LEU A 41 -2.79 0.83 -6.71
CA LEU A 41 -3.00 2.16 -6.15
C LEU A 41 -1.70 2.60 -5.48
N CYS A 42 -1.30 3.85 -5.68
CA CYS A 42 -0.19 4.41 -4.93
C CYS A 42 -0.53 4.47 -3.43
N ARG A 43 0.50 4.66 -2.59
CA ARG A 43 0.34 4.74 -1.13
C ARG A 43 -0.72 5.77 -0.71
N ASP A 44 -0.84 6.86 -1.44
CA ASP A 44 -1.83 7.91 -1.21
C ASP A 44 -3.26 7.45 -1.58
N CYS A 45 -3.46 6.99 -2.81
CA CYS A 45 -4.75 6.45 -3.27
C CYS A 45 -5.23 5.25 -2.43
N HIS A 46 -4.32 4.40 -1.99
CA HIS A 46 -4.62 3.29 -1.09
C HIS A 46 -4.96 3.79 0.32
N ARG A 47 -4.23 4.78 0.84
CA ARG A 47 -4.53 5.40 2.14
C ARG A 47 -5.92 6.03 2.12
N GLU A 48 -6.25 6.81 1.10
CA GLU A 48 -7.58 7.42 0.93
C GLU A 48 -8.67 6.34 0.90
N ARG A 49 -8.50 5.32 0.05
CA ARG A 49 -9.41 4.18 -0.06
C ARG A 49 -9.63 3.51 1.30
N VAL A 50 -8.55 3.15 2.01
CA VAL A 50 -8.62 2.49 3.32
C VAL A 50 -9.19 3.41 4.39
N GLN A 51 -8.92 4.72 4.34
CA GLN A 51 -9.50 5.69 5.26
C GLN A 51 -11.03 5.75 5.12
N SER A 52 -11.56 5.68 3.89
CA SER A 52 -13.01 5.59 3.67
C SER A 52 -13.61 4.29 4.21
N PHE A 53 -12.88 3.17 4.11
CA PHE A 53 -13.33 1.87 4.66
C PHE A 53 -13.14 1.71 6.18
N ARG A 54 -12.31 2.56 6.80
CA ARG A 54 -12.15 2.67 8.26
C ARG A 54 -13.05 3.75 8.86
N GLY A 55 -14.08 4.18 8.13
CA GLY A 55 -15.20 4.94 8.68
C GLY A 55 -15.77 4.28 9.94
N PRO A 56 -16.38 5.07 10.84
CA PRO A 56 -16.52 4.76 12.24
C PRO A 56 -17.14 3.38 12.40
N ARG A 57 -16.35 2.46 12.99
CA ARG A 57 -16.90 1.31 13.69
C ARG A 57 -17.95 1.90 14.62
N PHE A 58 -19.20 1.69 14.26
CA PHE A 58 -20.37 1.95 15.08
C PHE A 58 -20.10 1.39 16.48
N GLY A 59 -19.63 2.28 17.35
CA GLY A 59 -19.73 2.20 18.80
C GLY A 59 -20.60 3.38 19.24
N GLY A 60 -21.77 3.53 18.63
CA GLY A 60 -22.90 4.03 19.39
C GLY A 60 -23.13 3.04 20.54
N ARG A 61 -23.60 3.44 21.72
CA ARG A 61 -24.48 4.54 22.04
C ARG A 61 -24.65 4.49 23.56
N GLU A 62 -24.56 5.66 24.21
CA GLU A 62 -25.21 6.09 25.47
C GLU A 62 -25.36 5.09 26.63
#